data_AF-A0A1J4XJR9-F1
#
_entry.id   AF-A0A1J4XJR9-F1
#
_cell.length_a   1.000
_cell.length_b   1.000
_cell.length_c   1.000
_cell.angle_alpha   90.00
_cell.angle_beta   90.00
_cell.angle_gamma   90.00
#
_symmetry.space_group_name_H-M   'P 1'
#
loop_
_entity.id
_entity.type
_entity.pdbx_description
1 polymer ?
#
loop_
_entity_poly.entity_id
_entity_poly.type
_entity_poly.pdbx_seq_one_letter_code
_entity_poly.pdbx_strand_id
1 'polypeptide(L)'
;MAQKVAKAGVRKQNGYLYFVDRNGDVSRVPMARGGRKKGKRQKQEKVCKVGVRKERGYLYFVDKNGDISRAVMAVGGRKRKKRR
;
A
#
# COMPACT_ATOMS: atom_id res chain seq x y z
N MET A 1 13.71 0.57 9.38
CA MET A 1 12.79 -0.13 10.29
C MET A 1 11.37 0.36 10.04
N ALA A 2 10.37 -0.52 9.99
CA ALA A 2 8.98 -0.11 9.87
C ALA A 2 8.33 -0.13 11.26
N GLN A 3 7.51 0.86 11.57
CA GLN A 3 6.81 0.99 12.84
C GLN A 3 5.30 0.78 12.62
N LYS A 4 4.68 -0.09 13.42
CA LYS A 4 3.23 -0.27 13.41
C LYS A 4 2.57 0.99 13.99
N VAL A 5 1.59 1.54 13.27
CA VAL A 5 0.86 2.75 13.68
C VAL A 5 -0.58 2.48 14.03
N ALA A 6 -1.20 1.47 13.43
CA ALA A 6 -2.57 1.09 13.76
C ALA A 6 -2.82 -0.39 13.47
N LYS A 7 -3.65 -1.02 14.31
CA LYS A 7 -4.18 -2.35 14.03
C LYS A 7 -5.32 -2.22 13.02
N ALA A 8 -5.25 -2.95 11.93
CA ALA A 8 -6.31 -2.99 10.92
C ALA A 8 -6.89 -4.40 10.74
N GLY A 9 -6.15 -5.45 11.12
CA GLY A 9 -6.65 -6.83 11.08
C GLY A 9 -7.07 -7.32 9.68
N VAL A 10 -6.48 -6.75 8.62
CA VAL A 10 -6.90 -7.02 7.26
C VAL A 10 -6.35 -8.37 6.78
N ARG A 11 -7.25 -9.31 6.47
CA ARG A 11 -6.89 -10.59 5.85
C ARG A 11 -6.60 -10.38 4.37
N LYS A 12 -5.33 -10.51 3.97
CA LYS A 12 -4.91 -10.36 2.57
C LYS A 12 -5.39 -11.54 1.73
N GLN A 13 -6.17 -11.23 0.69
CA GLN A 13 -6.58 -12.20 -0.32
C GLN A 13 -5.62 -12.19 -1.52
N ASN A 14 -5.35 -13.38 -2.06
CA ASN A 14 -4.57 -13.56 -3.28
C ASN A 14 -5.23 -12.83 -4.46
N GLY A 15 -4.42 -12.22 -5.32
CA GLY A 15 -4.92 -11.47 -6.48
C GLY A 15 -5.22 -10.00 -6.21
N TYR A 16 -5.08 -9.51 -4.98
CA TYR A 16 -5.31 -8.11 -4.62
C TYR A 16 -4.06 -7.40 -4.08
N LEU A 17 -3.93 -6.13 -4.41
CA LEU A 17 -2.98 -5.20 -3.80
C LEU A 17 -3.69 -4.41 -2.69
N TYR A 18 -3.11 -4.40 -1.50
CA TYR A 18 -3.62 -3.67 -0.33
C TYR A 18 -2.76 -2.45 -0.07
N PHE A 19 -3.40 -1.30 0.15
CA PHE A 19 -2.71 -0.03 0.40
C PHE A 19 -3.53 0.89 1.31
N VAL A 20 -2.87 1.90 1.86
CA VAL A 20 -3.52 2.93 2.69
C VAL A 20 -3.93 4.09 1.78
N ASP A 21 -5.23 4.40 1.74
CA ASP A 21 -5.79 5.48 0.90
C ASP A 21 -5.47 6.88 1.46
N ARG A 22 -5.96 7.94 0.80
CA ARG A 22 -5.70 9.33 1.23
C ARG A 22 -6.34 9.67 2.59
N ASN A 23 -7.40 8.96 2.96
CA ASN A 23 -8.12 9.18 4.22
C ASN A 23 -7.51 8.39 5.38
N GLY A 24 -6.47 7.59 5.12
CA GLY A 24 -5.84 6.75 6.14
C GLY A 24 -6.52 5.40 6.34
N ASP A 25 -7.39 4.99 5.41
CA ASP A 25 -8.11 3.73 5.45
C ASP A 25 -7.42 2.66 4.61
N VAL A 26 -7.68 1.39 4.90
CA VAL A 26 -7.16 0.27 4.10
C VAL A 26 -8.09 -0.01 2.94
N SER A 27 -7.56 0.08 1.73
CA SER A 27 -8.25 -0.24 0.49
C SER A 27 -7.51 -1.32 -0.29
N ARG A 28 -8.25 -2.05 -1.14
CA ARG A 28 -7.72 -3.06 -2.05
C ARG A 28 -8.07 -2.77 -3.50
N VAL A 29 -7.20 -3.20 -4.41
CA VAL A 29 -7.46 -3.24 -5.86
C VAL A 29 -7.03 -4.58 -6.44
N PRO A 30 -7.71 -5.13 -7.46
CA PRO A 30 -7.22 -6.29 -8.19
C PRO A 30 -5.81 -6.03 -8.73
N MET A 31 -4.87 -6.96 -8.61
CA MET A 31 -3.53 -6.77 -9.16
C MET A 31 -3.58 -6.75 -10.69
N ALA A 32 -2.96 -5.74 -11.30
CA ALA A 32 -2.71 -5.74 -12.75
C ALA A 32 -1.60 -6.75 -13.06
N ARG A 33 -1.96 -7.97 -13.49
CA ARG A 33 -1.01 -8.92 -14.09
C ARG A 33 -0.57 -8.40 -15.47
N GLY A 34 0.73 -8.56 -15.78
CA GLY A 34 1.40 -7.94 -16.93
C GLY A 34 0.64 -8.12 -18.26
N GLY A 35 0.60 -7.04 -19.06
CA GLY A 35 -0.02 -7.02 -20.39
C GLY A 35 -1.32 -6.20 -20.49
N ARG A 36 -2.00 -5.90 -19.37
CA ARG A 36 -3.19 -5.03 -19.41
C ARG A 36 -2.79 -3.54 -19.39
N LYS A 37 -3.12 -2.81 -20.46
CA LYS A 37 -3.01 -1.34 -20.51
C LYS A 37 -3.66 -0.73 -19.26
N LYS A 38 -3.00 0.24 -18.63
CA LYS A 38 -3.46 1.06 -17.49
C LYS A 38 -4.71 1.93 -17.80
N GLY A 39 -5.56 1.51 -18.75
CA GLY A 39 -6.64 2.33 -19.31
C GLY A 39 -7.91 2.40 -18.47
N LYS A 40 -8.15 1.45 -17.56
CA LYS A 40 -9.27 1.51 -16.61
C LYS A 40 -8.73 1.45 -15.19
N ARG A 41 -8.95 2.51 -14.43
CA ARG A 41 -8.71 2.59 -12.98
C ARG A 41 -9.45 1.41 -12.36
N GLN A 42 -8.73 0.38 -11.92
CA GLN A 42 -9.36 -0.77 -11.29
C GLN A 42 -10.14 -0.25 -10.08
N LYS A 43 -11.38 -0.72 -9.93
CA LYS A 43 -12.26 -0.27 -8.86
C LYS A 43 -11.58 -0.58 -7.52
N GLN A 44 -11.20 0.47 -6.80
CA GLN A 44 -10.71 0.35 -5.44
C GLN A 44 -11.88 0.07 -4.51
N GLU A 45 -11.68 -0.85 -3.58
CA GLU A 45 -12.66 -1.22 -2.58
C GLU A 45 -12.07 -0.96 -1.20
N LYS A 46 -12.82 -0.26 -0.35
CA LYS A 46 -12.41 -0.02 1.03
C LYS A 46 -12.69 -1.27 1.85
N VAL A 47 -11.66 -1.78 2.51
CA VAL A 47 -11.74 -3.02 3.29
C VAL A 47 -11.94 -2.71 4.77
N CYS A 48 -11.25 -1.69 5.27
CA CYS A 48 -11.30 -1.32 6.67
C CYS A 48 -11.14 0.19 6.84
N LYS A 49 -12.02 0.80 7.64
CA LYS A 49 -11.90 2.19 8.08
C LYS A 49 -11.01 2.23 9.31
N VAL A 50 -9.92 2.99 9.24
CA VAL A 50 -8.95 3.12 10.35
C VAL A 50 -8.64 4.59 10.63
N GLY A 51 -8.67 5.46 9.63
CA GLY A 51 -8.47 6.90 9.81
C GLY A 51 -7.05 7.30 10.23
N VAL A 52 -6.02 6.62 9.74
CA VAL A 52 -4.62 6.93 10.10
C VAL A 52 -4.18 8.28 9.49
N ARG A 53 -3.73 9.21 10.33
CA ARG A 53 -3.14 10.47 9.88
C ARG A 53 -1.76 10.22 9.28
N LYS A 54 -1.58 10.62 8.02
CA LYS A 54 -0.31 10.46 7.32
C LYS A 54 0.61 11.64 7.58
N GLU A 55 1.75 11.36 8.20
CA GLU A 55 2.84 12.32 8.35
C GLU A 55 3.70 12.42 7.08
N ARG A 56 4.18 13.63 6.79
CA ARG A 56 5.14 13.88 5.70
C ARG A 56 6.46 13.14 5.97
N GLY A 57 7.10 12.65 4.92
CA GLY A 57 8.37 11.91 5.02
C GLY A 57 8.23 10.41 5.33
N TYR A 58 7.00 9.90 5.48
CA TYR A 58 6.75 8.48 5.73
C TYR A 58 5.91 7.82 4.65
N LEU A 59 6.26 6.58 4.30
CA LEU A 59 5.44 5.68 3.51
C LEU A 59 4.56 4.83 4.44
N TYR A 60 3.27 4.80 4.15
CA TYR A 60 2.28 4.00 4.88
C TYR A 60 1.85 2.81 4.04
N PHE A 61 1.87 1.61 4.62
CA PHE A 61 1.53 0.37 3.93
C PHE A 61 0.93 -0.65 4.88
N VAL A 62 0.30 -1.69 4.31
CA VAL A 62 -0.23 -2.82 5.06
C VAL A 62 0.84 -3.90 5.20
N ASP A 63 1.23 -4.23 6.43
CA ASP A 63 2.28 -5.21 6.73
C ASP A 63 1.83 -6.67 6.54
N LYS A 64 2.71 -7.63 6.85
CA LYS A 64 2.38 -9.07 6.69
C LYS A 64 1.26 -9.53 7.62
N ASN A 65 1.07 -8.88 8.76
CA ASN A 65 0.05 -9.20 9.75
C ASN A 65 -1.31 -8.57 9.41
N GLY A 66 -1.37 -7.74 8.37
CA GLY A 66 -2.60 -7.05 7.98
C GLY A 66 -2.83 -5.74 8.71
N ASP A 67 -1.79 -5.20 9.36
CA ASP A 67 -1.84 -3.95 10.11
C ASP A 67 -1.21 -2.80 9.31
N ILE A 68 -1.52 -1.56 9.71
CA ILE A 68 -0.93 -0.38 9.07
C ILE A 68 0.41 -0.08 9.75
N SER A 69 1.45 -0.06 8.94
CA SER A 69 2.81 0.29 9.34
C SER A 69 3.33 1.48 8.52
N ARG A 70 4.22 2.25 9.13
CA ARG A 70 4.94 3.36 8.49
C ARG A 70 6.43 3.07 8.40
N ALA A 71 7.08 3.56 7.35
CA ALA A 71 8.53 3.56 7.23
C ALA A 71 9.00 4.90 6.65
N VAL A 72 10.20 5.35 7.02
CA VAL A 72 10.79 6.56 6.44
C VAL A 72 10.88 6.39 4.92
N MET A 73 10.37 7.37 4.19
CA MET A 73 10.32 7.35 2.74
C MET A 73 11.75 7.53 2.21
N ALA A 74 12.28 6.54 1.50
CA ALA A 74 13.58 6.67 0.86
C ALA A 74 13.48 7.70 -0.28
N VAL A 75 14.02 8.89 -0.06
CA VAL A 75 14.12 9.93 -1.09
C VAL A 75 15.12 9.46 -2.15
N GLY A 76 14.68 9.35 -3.41
CA GLY A 76 15.58 9.03 -4.53
C GLY A 76 15.99 7.55 -4.62
N GLY A 77 15.02 6.64 -4.70
CA GLY A 77 15.26 5.20 -4.87
C GLY A 77 16.44 4.91 -5.80
N ARG A 78 17.41 4.12 -5.30
CA ARG A 78 18.67 3.77 -5.99
C ARG A 78 18.36 3.45 -7.46
N LYS A 79 18.83 4.27 -8.41
CA LYS A 79 18.69 4.03 -9.86
C LYS A 79 19.08 2.57 -10.11
N ARG A 80 18.11 1.72 -10.48
CA ARG A 80 18.40 0.33 -10.85
C ARG A 80 19.38 0.38 -12.02
N LYS A 81 20.63 -0.04 -11.80
CA LYS A 81 21.58 -0.24 -12.90
C LYS A 81 20.89 -1.20 -13.89
N LYS A 82 20.74 -0.74 -15.13
CA LYS A 82 20.23 -1.55 -16.24
C LYS A 82 21.19 -2.75 -16.34
N ARG A 83 20.73 -3.96 -16.01
CA ARG A 83 21.48 -5.17 -16.34
C ARG A 83 21.45 -5.24 -17.88
N ARG A 84 22.64 -5.12 -18.50
CA ARG A 84 22.84 -5.41 -19.93
C ARG A 84 22.66 -6.90 -20.16
#